data_AF-A0A1V9ZX75-F1
#
_entry.id   AF-A0A1V9ZX75-F1
#
_cell.length_a   1.000
_cell.length_b   1.000
_cell.length_c   1.000
_cell.angle_alpha   90.00
_cell.angle_beta   90.00
_cell.angle_gamma   90.00
#
_symmetry.space_group_name_H-M   'P 1'
#
loop_
_entity.id
_entity.type
_entity.pdbx_description
1 polymer ?
#
loop_
_entity_poly.entity_id
_entity_poly.type
_entity_poly.pdbx_seq_one_letter_code
_entity_poly.pdbx_strand_id
1 'polypeptide(L)'
;MPPIPDESSVAMVHSSPVVKLEDGCENKRTKKNRRRSHHHHGSLKVLFYLLAVIVVASALILFSALQRMTLDSTLYALMNAMLNAEFNVSDIDLVDMHIPQVRNVDTIAVERIILGTLYTQLVNKHGKVLMEIMKGAHVIVENDQGRYYELFKNISCTTYSRISSHYSIDVQYAVPQGPLLDTLLTGRTVTNDSWFQFEGANWDPIDRPIDSMLHVLNYVEYKIRGVQIGPLGTSKHTDRNPLLIPFENTHHYQRLTNTADHV
;
A
#
# COMPACT_ATOMS: atom_id res chain seq x y z
N MET A 1 34.93 -12.62 11.63
CA MET A 1 33.81 -13.21 12.39
C MET A 1 34.19 -13.21 13.85
N PRO A 2 33.55 -12.40 14.71
CA PRO A 2 33.71 -12.52 16.16
C PRO A 2 32.79 -13.61 16.73
N PRO A 3 33.15 -14.26 17.85
CA PRO A 3 32.45 -15.43 18.37
C PRO A 3 31.17 -15.07 19.16
N ILE A 4 30.22 -16.00 19.09
CA ILE A 4 28.94 -16.02 19.80
C ILE A 4 29.20 -16.48 21.25
N PRO A 5 28.71 -15.77 22.29
CA PRO A 5 28.70 -16.32 23.63
C PRO A 5 27.44 -17.17 23.89
N ASP A 6 27.70 -18.35 24.46
CA ASP A 6 26.78 -19.33 25.03
C ASP A 6 26.07 -18.74 26.26
N GLU A 7 24.73 -18.73 26.28
CA GLU A 7 23.94 -18.54 27.51
C GLU A 7 23.21 -19.83 27.84
N SER A 8 23.90 -20.64 28.64
CA SER A 8 23.35 -21.76 29.38
C SER A 8 22.79 -21.28 30.73
N SER A 9 21.66 -21.87 31.10
CA SER A 9 21.25 -22.16 32.48
C SER A 9 20.97 -21.01 33.45
N VAL A 10 19.69 -20.73 33.69
CA VAL A 10 19.20 -20.38 35.04
C VAL A 10 17.90 -21.14 35.30
N ALA A 11 18.03 -22.28 35.98
CA ALA A 11 16.96 -22.87 36.77
C ALA A 11 17.06 -22.32 38.19
N MET A 12 15.99 -21.76 38.75
CA MET A 12 15.83 -21.66 40.20
C MET A 12 14.37 -21.88 40.61
N VAL A 13 14.27 -22.86 41.50
CA VAL A 13 13.14 -23.31 42.30
C VAL A 13 12.87 -22.28 43.39
N HIS A 14 11.61 -22.00 43.70
CA HIS A 14 11.27 -21.60 45.07
C HIS A 14 9.92 -22.15 45.54
N SER A 15 10.04 -22.88 46.64
CA SER A 15 9.06 -23.61 47.42
C SER A 15 8.23 -22.69 48.34
N SER A 16 7.01 -23.16 48.66
CA SER A 16 5.98 -22.56 49.53
C SER A 16 6.39 -22.40 51.02
N PRO A 17 5.60 -21.62 51.80
CA PRO A 17 4.83 -22.21 52.92
C PRO A 17 3.37 -21.64 52.97
N VAL A 18 2.29 -22.39 53.18
CA VAL A 18 1.78 -23.11 54.38
C VAL A 18 1.55 -22.21 55.61
N VAL A 19 0.34 -22.36 56.21
CA VAL A 19 -0.20 -21.80 57.48
C VAL A 19 -0.95 -20.46 57.28
N LYS A 20 -2.24 -20.29 57.62
CA LYS A 20 -2.88 -20.52 58.94
C LYS A 20 -4.40 -20.68 58.83
N LEU A 21 -4.92 -21.74 59.46
CA LEU A 21 -6.32 -21.91 59.85
C LEU A 21 -6.61 -21.02 61.06
N GLU A 22 -7.65 -20.20 61.00
CA GLU A 22 -8.33 -19.71 62.20
C GLU A 22 -9.84 -19.94 62.03
N ASP A 23 -10.34 -20.83 62.88
CA ASP A 23 -11.75 -21.06 63.15
C ASP A 23 -12.32 -19.87 63.93
N GLY A 24 -13.31 -19.20 63.35
CA GLY A 24 -14.06 -18.11 63.97
C GLY A 24 -15.56 -18.30 63.78
N CYS A 25 -16.15 -19.08 64.67
CA CYS A 25 -17.60 -19.23 64.81
C CYS A 25 -18.23 -17.92 65.31
N GLU A 26 -19.04 -17.24 64.50
CA GLU A 26 -20.17 -16.47 65.07
C GLU A 26 -21.35 -16.35 64.10
N ASN A 27 -22.40 -17.08 64.47
CA ASN A 27 -23.70 -17.13 63.84
C ASN A 27 -24.54 -15.92 64.27
N LYS A 28 -24.75 -14.94 63.39
CA LYS A 28 -25.79 -13.91 63.58
C LYS A 28 -26.72 -13.87 62.37
N ARG A 29 -27.81 -14.63 62.49
CA ARG A 29 -29.04 -14.49 61.71
C ARG A 29 -29.61 -13.07 61.89
N THR A 30 -29.40 -12.20 60.92
CA THR A 30 -30.15 -10.94 60.82
C THR A 30 -30.85 -10.81 59.47
N LYS A 31 -32.19 -10.92 59.57
CA LYS A 31 -33.24 -10.28 58.76
C LYS A 31 -32.99 -10.13 57.25
N LYS A 32 -33.58 -11.09 56.55
CA LYS A 32 -33.93 -11.13 55.12
C LYS A 32 -34.83 -9.93 54.74
N ASN A 33 -34.25 -8.78 54.43
CA ASN A 33 -34.96 -7.65 53.83
C ASN A 33 -35.00 -7.81 52.30
N ARG A 34 -36.21 -8.08 51.81
CA ARG A 34 -36.57 -8.11 50.40
C ARG A 34 -36.38 -6.73 49.77
N ARG A 35 -35.75 -6.74 48.57
CA ARG A 35 -36.21 -6.12 47.30
C ARG A 35 -36.42 -4.60 47.37
N ARG A 36 -35.80 -3.78 46.53
CA ARG A 36 -35.70 -3.91 45.07
C ARG A 36 -34.42 -3.22 44.62
N SER A 37 -33.57 -3.98 43.94
CA SER A 37 -32.37 -3.44 43.31
C SER A 37 -32.78 -2.58 42.11
N HIS A 38 -32.51 -1.28 42.18
CA HIS A 38 -32.65 -0.34 41.08
C HIS A 38 -31.43 -0.49 40.15
N HIS A 39 -31.47 -1.47 39.24
CA HIS A 39 -30.45 -1.66 38.18
C HIS A 39 -30.99 -1.38 36.78
N HIS A 40 -31.77 -0.30 36.58
CA HIS A 40 -32.41 -0.06 35.26
C HIS A 40 -31.82 1.08 34.42
N HIS A 41 -30.87 1.88 34.92
CA HIS A 41 -30.32 3.02 34.16
C HIS A 41 -28.97 2.75 33.46
N GLY A 42 -28.21 1.74 33.89
CA GLY A 42 -26.92 1.41 33.26
C GLY A 42 -27.06 0.79 31.86
N SER A 43 -28.11 -0.02 31.65
CA SER A 43 -28.31 -0.76 30.39
C SER A 43 -28.65 0.15 29.21
N LEU A 44 -29.37 1.26 29.42
CA LEU A 44 -29.75 2.19 28.36
C LEU A 44 -28.53 2.94 27.79
N LYS A 45 -27.59 3.35 28.66
CA LYS A 45 -26.34 4.00 28.23
C LYS A 45 -25.48 3.05 27.39
N VAL A 46 -25.34 1.80 27.85
CA VAL A 46 -24.58 0.78 27.11
C VAL A 46 -25.21 0.50 25.74
N LEU A 47 -26.54 0.36 25.68
CA LEU A 47 -27.25 0.18 24.41
C LEU A 47 -27.04 1.36 23.45
N PHE A 48 -27.09 2.59 23.97
CA PHE A 48 -26.83 3.79 23.18
C PHE A 48 -25.42 3.80 22.59
N TYR A 49 -24.39 3.52 23.40
CA TYR A 49 -23.01 3.46 22.90
C TYR A 49 -22.80 2.35 21.88
N LEU A 50 -23.40 1.17 22.10
CA LEU A 50 -23.32 0.07 21.15
C LEU A 50 -23.97 0.44 19.81
N LEU A 51 -25.16 1.06 19.85
CA LEU A 51 -25.83 1.53 18.64
C LEU A 51 -25.00 2.59 17.91
N ALA A 52 -24.42 3.55 18.65
CA ALA A 52 -23.55 4.56 18.08
C ALA A 52 -22.32 3.94 17.37
N VAL A 53 -21.67 2.95 17.98
CA VAL A 53 -20.56 2.21 17.37
C VAL A 53 -20.99 1.50 16.10
N ILE A 54 -22.15 0.83 16.10
CA ILE A 54 -22.68 0.13 14.92
C ILE A 54 -22.97 1.11 13.78
N VAL A 55 -23.58 2.26 14.08
CA VAL A 55 -23.89 3.30 13.08
C VAL A 55 -22.60 3.86 12.48
N VAL A 56 -21.62 4.21 13.31
CA VAL A 56 -20.31 4.70 12.84
C VAL A 56 -19.60 3.66 11.99
N ALA A 57 -19.54 2.40 12.43
CA ALA A 57 -18.92 1.32 11.66
C ALA A 57 -19.62 1.10 10.31
N SER A 58 -20.94 1.12 10.29
CA SER A 58 -21.74 0.97 9.05
C SER A 58 -21.49 2.12 8.07
N ALA A 59 -21.43 3.36 8.57
CA ALA A 59 -21.11 4.54 7.78
C ALA A 59 -19.70 4.45 7.17
N LEU A 60 -18.70 4.01 7.96
CA LEU A 60 -17.33 3.81 7.48
C LEU A 60 -17.24 2.71 6.41
N ILE A 61 -17.97 1.60 6.57
CA ILE A 61 -18.03 0.53 5.57
C ILE A 61 -18.66 1.03 4.27
N LEU A 62 -19.78 1.76 4.35
CA LEU A 62 -20.45 2.30 3.17
C LEU A 62 -19.56 3.32 2.46
N PHE A 63 -18.92 4.21 3.21
CA PHE A 63 -17.98 5.20 2.66
C PHE A 63 -16.80 4.51 1.97
N SER A 64 -16.19 3.51 2.59
CA SER A 64 -15.12 2.72 1.98
C SER A 64 -15.58 2.01 0.70
N ALA A 65 -16.78 1.45 0.68
CA ALA A 65 -17.35 0.81 -0.50
C ALA A 65 -17.57 1.81 -1.65
N LEU A 66 -18.11 2.99 -1.35
CA LEU A 66 -18.30 4.07 -2.33
C LEU A 66 -16.97 4.55 -2.90
N GLN A 67 -15.97 4.77 -2.05
CA GLN A 67 -14.62 5.13 -2.49
C GLN A 67 -14.04 4.09 -3.44
N ARG A 68 -14.15 2.79 -3.11
CA ARG A 68 -13.67 1.72 -4.00
C ARG A 68 -14.38 1.71 -5.35
N MET A 69 -15.70 1.89 -5.36
CA MET A 69 -16.47 1.99 -6.62
C MET A 69 -16.01 3.19 -7.46
N THR A 70 -15.75 4.34 -6.83
CA THR A 70 -15.22 5.51 -7.52
C THR A 70 -13.83 5.24 -8.09
N LEU A 71 -12.92 4.63 -7.31
CA LEU A 71 -11.57 4.28 -7.77
C LEU A 71 -11.59 3.29 -8.94
N ASP A 72 -12.40 2.23 -8.85
CA ASP A 72 -12.56 1.27 -9.94
C ASP A 72 -13.12 1.95 -11.19
N SER A 73 -14.14 2.81 -11.05
CA SER A 73 -14.69 3.58 -12.17
C SER A 73 -13.64 4.46 -12.84
N THR A 74 -12.83 5.18 -12.04
CA THR A 74 -11.72 6.01 -12.54
C THR A 74 -10.68 5.15 -13.25
N LEU A 75 -10.33 3.99 -12.70
CA LEU A 75 -9.41 3.05 -13.32
C LEU A 75 -9.91 2.58 -14.70
N TYR A 76 -11.17 2.18 -14.80
CA TYR A 76 -11.75 1.77 -16.09
C TYR A 76 -11.81 2.91 -17.09
N ALA A 77 -12.16 4.13 -16.64
CA ALA A 77 -12.14 5.32 -17.49
C ALA A 77 -10.73 5.61 -18.03
N LEU A 78 -9.71 5.53 -17.15
CA LEU A 78 -8.32 5.67 -17.53
C LEU A 78 -7.91 4.60 -18.55
N MET A 79 -8.17 3.32 -18.29
CA MET A 79 -7.83 2.24 -19.23
C MET A 79 -8.49 2.43 -20.59
N ASN A 80 -9.76 2.85 -20.62
CA ASN A 80 -10.45 3.14 -21.87
C ASN A 80 -9.86 4.35 -22.61
N ALA A 81 -9.44 5.39 -21.87
CA ALA A 81 -8.75 6.53 -22.45
C ALA A 81 -7.40 6.14 -23.07
N MET A 82 -6.63 5.27 -22.40
CA MET A 82 -5.33 4.79 -22.89
C MET A 82 -5.42 3.96 -24.17
N LEU A 83 -6.54 3.24 -24.39
CA LEU A 83 -6.76 2.49 -25.63
C LEU A 83 -6.86 3.38 -26.87
N ASN A 84 -7.28 4.63 -26.69
CA ASN A 84 -7.47 5.61 -27.77
C ASN A 84 -6.42 6.74 -27.73
N ALA A 85 -5.41 6.61 -26.87
CA ALA A 85 -4.38 7.61 -26.73
C ALA A 85 -3.33 7.49 -27.83
N GLU A 86 -2.72 8.63 -28.16
CA GLU A 86 -1.53 8.71 -28.99
C GLU A 86 -0.30 8.62 -28.10
N PHE A 87 0.75 7.94 -28.57
CA PHE A 87 1.97 7.69 -27.80
C PHE A 87 3.17 8.24 -28.56
N ASN A 88 3.81 9.25 -28.00
CA ASN A 88 4.97 9.92 -28.58
C ASN A 88 6.22 9.54 -27.80
N VAL A 89 7.18 8.90 -28.48
CA VAL A 89 8.45 8.50 -27.87
C VAL A 89 9.38 9.71 -27.86
N SER A 90 9.90 10.04 -26.68
CA SER A 90 10.93 11.06 -26.45
C SER A 90 12.34 10.49 -26.67
N ASP A 91 13.32 11.37 -26.85
CA ASP A 91 14.74 11.03 -27.08
C ASP A 91 15.37 10.22 -25.93
N ILE A 92 14.81 10.34 -24.72
CA ILE A 92 15.30 9.63 -23.52
C ILE A 92 14.54 8.33 -23.24
N ASP A 93 13.99 7.68 -24.29
CA ASP A 93 13.18 6.46 -24.18
C ASP A 93 11.97 6.62 -23.24
N LEU A 94 11.47 7.82 -23.00
CA LEU A 94 10.20 8.05 -22.30
C LEU A 94 9.06 8.15 -23.30
N VAL A 95 7.84 7.79 -22.90
CA VAL A 95 6.67 7.87 -23.79
C VAL A 95 5.66 8.84 -23.21
N ASP A 96 5.49 9.99 -23.86
CA ASP A 96 4.40 10.92 -23.53
C ASP A 96 3.10 10.39 -24.16
N MET A 97 2.10 10.21 -23.31
CA MET A 97 0.77 9.78 -23.71
C MET A 97 -0.10 11.01 -23.93
N HIS A 98 -0.59 11.21 -25.14
CA HIS A 98 -1.60 12.20 -25.44
C HIS A 98 -2.98 11.56 -25.48
N ILE A 99 -3.78 11.79 -24.44
CA ILE A 99 -5.20 11.43 -24.45
C ILE A 99 -5.92 12.56 -25.19
N PRO A 100 -6.54 12.31 -26.37
CA PRO A 100 -7.36 13.32 -27.02
C PRO A 100 -8.44 13.76 -26.02
N GLN A 101 -8.78 15.05 -25.97
CA GLN A 101 -9.68 15.63 -24.94
C GLN A 101 -11.03 14.88 -24.83
N VAL A 102 -11.02 13.79 -24.07
CA VAL A 102 -12.15 12.94 -23.77
C VAL A 102 -12.32 13.06 -22.27
N ARG A 103 -13.53 13.47 -21.91
CA ARG A 103 -13.91 13.98 -20.60
C ARG A 103 -13.48 13.06 -19.44
N ASN A 104 -13.06 13.69 -18.34
CA ASN A 104 -13.00 13.17 -16.96
C ASN A 104 -11.67 12.59 -16.43
N VAL A 105 -10.55 12.69 -17.17
CA VAL A 105 -9.24 12.30 -16.62
C VAL A 105 -8.26 13.44 -16.81
N ASP A 106 -8.12 14.27 -15.77
CA ASP A 106 -7.11 15.33 -15.74
C ASP A 106 -5.76 14.70 -15.38
N THR A 107 -4.79 14.78 -16.30
CA THR A 107 -3.41 14.32 -16.07
C THR A 107 -2.43 15.47 -16.23
N ILE A 108 -1.43 15.51 -15.35
CA ILE A 108 -0.28 16.40 -15.54
C ILE A 108 0.81 15.72 -16.38
N ALA A 109 1.78 16.51 -16.87
CA ALA A 109 2.78 16.03 -17.81
C ALA A 109 3.53 14.78 -17.33
N VAL A 110 3.93 14.73 -16.05
CA VAL A 110 4.66 13.58 -15.50
C VAL A 110 3.77 12.32 -15.46
N GLU A 111 2.48 12.42 -15.15
CA GLU A 111 1.56 11.27 -15.16
C GLU A 111 1.42 10.69 -16.56
N ARG A 112 1.29 11.55 -17.57
CA ARG A 112 1.20 11.10 -18.97
C ARG A 112 2.44 10.36 -19.40
N ILE A 113 3.62 10.86 -19.01
CA ILE A 113 4.90 10.22 -19.32
C ILE A 113 5.01 8.87 -18.61
N ILE A 114 4.67 8.80 -17.32
CA ILE A 114 4.72 7.54 -16.56
C ILE A 114 3.71 6.53 -17.11
N LEU A 115 2.46 6.93 -17.34
CA LEU A 115 1.43 6.07 -17.88
C LEU A 115 1.78 5.56 -19.27
N GLY A 116 2.22 6.46 -20.16
CA GLY A 116 2.67 6.09 -21.50
C GLY A 116 3.83 5.11 -21.46
N THR A 117 4.84 5.38 -20.63
CA THR A 117 6.03 4.54 -20.49
C THR A 117 5.69 3.18 -19.91
N LEU A 118 4.91 3.11 -18.82
CA LEU A 118 4.49 1.85 -18.22
C LEU A 118 3.64 1.04 -19.20
N TYR A 119 2.65 1.65 -19.83
CA TYR A 119 1.72 0.95 -20.71
C TYR A 119 2.40 0.42 -21.96
N THR A 120 3.18 1.25 -22.65
CA THR A 120 3.77 0.87 -23.93
C THR A 120 5.07 0.10 -23.76
N GLN A 121 5.94 0.53 -22.85
CA GLN A 121 7.28 -0.03 -22.74
C GLN A 121 7.36 -1.19 -21.75
N LEU A 122 6.82 -1.00 -20.54
CA LEU A 122 6.96 -2.02 -19.49
C LEU A 122 6.00 -3.19 -19.71
N VAL A 123 4.72 -2.90 -19.91
CA VAL A 123 3.68 -3.96 -19.99
C VAL A 123 3.22 -4.26 -21.42
N ASN A 124 3.86 -3.70 -22.44
CA ASN A 124 3.55 -3.96 -23.86
C ASN A 124 2.04 -3.97 -24.18
N LYS A 125 1.33 -2.94 -23.72
CA LYS A 125 -0.12 -2.73 -23.86
C LYS A 125 -1.02 -3.77 -23.17
N HIS A 126 -0.48 -4.60 -22.27
CA HIS A 126 -1.26 -5.51 -21.43
C HIS A 126 -2.01 -4.76 -20.33
N GLY A 127 -3.20 -4.24 -20.66
CA GLY A 127 -4.01 -3.41 -19.75
C GLY A 127 -4.34 -4.07 -18.41
N LYS A 128 -4.54 -5.40 -18.35
CA LYS A 128 -4.79 -6.10 -17.07
C LYS A 128 -3.61 -6.00 -16.10
N VAL A 129 -2.38 -6.07 -16.61
CA VAL A 129 -1.17 -5.92 -15.80
C VAL A 129 -1.05 -4.48 -15.33
N LEU A 130 -1.27 -3.51 -16.22
CA LEU A 130 -1.28 -2.10 -15.84
C LEU A 130 -2.31 -1.78 -14.76
N MET A 131 -3.51 -2.37 -14.82
CA MET A 131 -4.53 -2.21 -13.79
C MET A 131 -4.04 -2.65 -12.40
N GLU A 132 -3.30 -3.76 -12.30
CA GLU A 132 -2.71 -4.19 -11.03
C GLU A 132 -1.64 -3.20 -10.55
N ILE A 133 -0.83 -2.66 -11.46
CA ILE A 133 0.16 -1.61 -11.14
C ILE A 133 -0.55 -0.36 -10.59
N MET A 134 -1.61 0.11 -11.24
CA MET A 134 -2.39 1.28 -10.80
C MET A 134 -3.11 1.06 -9.46
N LYS A 135 -3.40 -0.20 -9.13
CA LYS A 135 -3.94 -0.64 -7.83
C LYS A 135 -2.86 -0.78 -6.74
N GLY A 136 -1.62 -0.39 -7.04
CA GLY A 136 -0.53 -0.34 -6.07
C GLY A 136 0.25 -1.65 -5.95
N ALA A 137 0.24 -2.51 -6.97
CA ALA A 137 1.10 -3.70 -6.97
C ALA A 137 2.56 -3.33 -6.66
N HIS A 138 3.22 -4.13 -5.82
CA HIS A 138 4.67 -4.12 -5.70
C HIS A 138 5.26 -4.83 -6.92
N VAL A 139 5.91 -4.08 -7.82
CA VAL A 139 6.42 -4.57 -9.10
C VAL A 139 7.92 -4.78 -9.01
N ILE A 140 8.42 -5.88 -9.58
CA ILE A 140 9.84 -6.10 -9.84
C ILE A 140 10.02 -6.33 -11.34
N VAL A 141 10.94 -5.61 -11.96
CA VAL A 141 11.30 -5.78 -13.37
C VAL A 141 12.54 -6.67 -13.43
N GLU A 142 12.35 -7.96 -13.69
CA GLU A 142 13.40 -8.97 -13.60
C GLU A 142 14.44 -8.79 -14.70
N ASN A 143 15.73 -8.89 -14.34
CA ASN A 143 16.87 -8.80 -15.24
C ASN A 143 17.06 -7.42 -15.90
N ASP A 144 16.47 -6.35 -15.36
CA ASP A 144 16.59 -5.00 -15.94
C ASP A 144 17.85 -4.25 -15.48
N GLN A 145 18.60 -4.80 -14.52
CA GLN A 145 19.81 -4.22 -13.96
C GLN A 145 19.64 -2.80 -13.41
N GLY A 146 18.44 -2.44 -12.94
CA GLY A 146 18.16 -1.13 -12.34
C GLY A 146 17.79 -0.06 -13.36
N ARG A 147 17.51 -0.44 -14.61
CA ARG A 147 17.19 0.49 -15.70
C ARG A 147 15.95 1.32 -15.37
N TYR A 148 14.86 0.70 -14.93
CA TYR A 148 13.64 1.43 -14.58
C TYR A 148 13.80 2.27 -13.31
N TYR A 149 14.61 1.84 -12.35
CA TYR A 149 14.96 2.63 -11.17
C TYR A 149 15.65 3.94 -11.57
N GLU A 150 16.69 3.89 -12.42
CA GLU A 150 17.35 5.12 -12.89
C GLU A 150 16.42 5.97 -13.77
N LEU A 151 15.55 5.34 -14.56
CA LEU A 151 14.56 6.05 -15.36
C LEU A 151 13.60 6.85 -14.47
N PHE A 152 12.99 6.22 -13.47
CA PHE A 152 12.03 6.87 -12.58
C PHE A 152 12.66 7.89 -11.65
N LYS A 153 13.87 7.62 -11.16
CA LYS A 153 14.64 8.59 -10.37
C LYS A 153 14.84 9.91 -11.11
N ASN A 154 15.08 9.87 -12.41
CA ASN A 154 15.40 11.04 -13.23
C ASN A 154 14.19 11.62 -13.99
N ILE A 155 12.98 11.07 -13.81
CA ILE A 155 11.81 11.48 -14.60
C ILE A 155 11.25 12.86 -14.23
N SER A 156 11.53 13.34 -13.02
CA SER A 156 11.06 14.63 -12.51
C SER A 156 12.15 15.32 -11.70
N CYS A 157 12.15 16.66 -11.74
CA CYS A 157 12.99 17.48 -10.87
C CYS A 157 12.50 17.53 -9.41
N THR A 158 11.28 17.03 -9.15
CA THR A 158 10.67 16.96 -7.81
C THR A 158 10.88 15.62 -7.11
N THR A 159 11.63 14.69 -7.71
CA THR A 159 11.99 13.43 -7.07
C THR A 159 12.81 13.68 -5.81
N TYR A 160 12.47 13.02 -4.72
CA TYR A 160 13.16 13.16 -3.43
C TYR A 160 13.41 11.80 -2.78
N SER A 161 14.45 11.72 -1.94
CA SER A 161 14.75 10.50 -1.20
C SER A 161 13.71 10.24 -0.11
N ARG A 162 13.25 9.00 0.01
CA ARG A 162 12.27 8.59 1.02
C ARG A 162 12.51 7.15 1.45
N ILE A 163 12.27 6.84 2.71
CA ILE A 163 12.29 5.46 3.20
C ILE A 163 10.91 4.83 2.98
N SER A 164 10.87 3.64 2.38
CA SER A 164 9.67 2.80 2.34
C SER A 164 9.85 1.55 3.21
N SER A 165 8.75 0.81 3.42
CA SER A 165 8.77 -0.50 4.07
C SER A 165 9.42 -1.60 3.23
N HIS A 166 9.67 -1.37 1.95
CA HIS A 166 10.31 -2.32 1.06
C HIS A 166 11.83 -2.16 1.16
N TYR A 167 12.53 -3.29 1.25
CA TYR A 167 13.98 -3.29 1.28
C TYR A 167 14.55 -2.81 -0.05
N SER A 168 15.60 -2.00 0.01
CA SER A 168 16.39 -1.65 -1.18
C SER A 168 17.86 -1.60 -0.85
N ILE A 169 18.69 -2.03 -1.82
CA ILE A 169 20.15 -1.90 -1.73
C ILE A 169 20.62 -0.46 -1.98
N ASP A 170 19.82 0.34 -2.67
CA ASP A 170 20.11 1.72 -3.04
C ASP A 170 19.13 2.68 -2.34
N VAL A 171 19.40 3.98 -2.49
CA VAL A 171 18.51 5.03 -1.99
C VAL A 171 17.14 4.89 -2.65
N GLN A 172 16.09 4.90 -1.85
CA GLN A 172 14.73 4.86 -2.34
C GLN A 172 14.26 6.27 -2.67
N TYR A 173 13.48 6.39 -3.74
CA TYR A 173 12.99 7.66 -4.25
C TYR A 173 11.47 7.65 -4.34
N ALA A 174 10.89 8.80 -4.02
CA ALA A 174 9.49 9.13 -4.25
C ALA A 174 9.41 10.15 -5.37
N VAL A 175 8.56 9.88 -6.36
CA VAL A 175 8.30 10.78 -7.47
C VAL A 175 6.85 11.27 -7.34
N PRO A 176 6.60 12.53 -6.96
CA PRO A 176 5.27 13.11 -6.96
C PRO A 176 4.71 13.12 -8.37
N GLN A 177 3.57 12.47 -8.57
CA GLN A 177 2.99 12.30 -9.90
C GLN A 177 1.82 13.23 -10.17
N GLY A 178 1.09 13.70 -9.18
CA GLY A 178 -0.07 14.56 -9.39
C GLY A 178 -1.37 13.94 -8.88
N PRO A 179 -2.53 14.44 -9.30
CA PRO A 179 -3.81 14.11 -8.68
C PRO A 179 -4.28 12.67 -8.96
N LEU A 180 -3.79 12.02 -10.02
CA LEU A 180 -4.23 10.69 -10.42
C LEU A 180 -3.36 9.58 -9.80
N LEU A 181 -2.04 9.75 -9.79
CA LEU A 181 -1.10 8.70 -9.37
C LEU A 181 -0.45 8.93 -8.01
N ASP A 182 -0.70 10.09 -7.39
CA ASP A 182 -0.13 10.57 -6.11
C ASP A 182 1.40 10.45 -6.04
N THR A 183 1.93 9.30 -5.61
CA THR A 183 3.37 9.06 -5.47
C THR A 183 3.79 7.70 -6.03
N LEU A 184 4.83 7.70 -6.87
CA LEU A 184 5.57 6.51 -7.27
C LEU A 184 6.79 6.32 -6.36
N LEU A 185 6.89 5.17 -5.70
CA LEU A 185 8.09 4.75 -4.98
C LEU A 185 8.93 3.81 -5.84
N THR A 186 10.25 3.96 -5.80
CA THR A 186 11.18 3.07 -6.50
C THR A 186 12.45 2.81 -5.70
N GLY A 187 13.03 1.63 -5.93
CA GLY A 187 14.32 1.21 -5.43
C GLY A 187 14.87 0.05 -6.26
N ARG A 188 15.95 -0.55 -5.76
CA ARG A 188 16.56 -1.76 -6.33
C ARG A 188 16.57 -2.93 -5.38
N THR A 189 16.44 -4.13 -5.93
CA THR A 189 16.53 -5.42 -5.23
C THR A 189 18.00 -5.80 -4.98
N VAL A 190 18.22 -6.89 -4.24
CA VAL A 190 19.56 -7.49 -4.04
C VAL A 190 20.18 -8.06 -5.32
N THR A 191 19.36 -8.39 -6.32
CA THR A 191 19.79 -8.86 -7.64
C THR A 191 20.03 -7.72 -8.62
N ASN A 192 20.04 -6.48 -8.13
CA ASN A 192 20.25 -5.27 -8.91
C ASN A 192 19.07 -4.89 -9.83
N ASP A 193 17.93 -5.55 -9.69
CA ASP A 193 16.72 -5.30 -10.47
C ASP A 193 15.93 -4.12 -9.90
N SER A 194 15.19 -3.43 -10.76
CA SER A 194 14.30 -2.34 -10.34
C SER A 194 13.05 -2.90 -9.67
N TRP A 195 12.64 -2.27 -8.57
CA TRP A 195 11.30 -2.39 -8.03
C TRP A 195 10.63 -1.03 -7.94
N PHE A 196 9.30 -1.03 -8.05
CA PHE A 196 8.50 0.18 -7.85
C PHE A 196 7.07 -0.13 -7.40
N GLN A 197 6.38 0.88 -6.88
CA GLN A 197 5.00 0.78 -6.44
C GLN A 197 4.35 2.18 -6.40
N PHE A 198 3.08 2.29 -6.78
CA PHE A 198 2.29 3.48 -6.48
C PHE A 198 1.66 3.40 -5.09
N GLU A 199 1.71 4.52 -4.37
CA GLU A 199 1.02 4.67 -3.09
C GLU A 199 -0.32 5.37 -3.26
N GLY A 200 -1.35 4.90 -2.56
CA GLY A 200 -2.67 5.54 -2.57
C GLY A 200 -2.81 6.78 -1.66
N ALA A 201 -1.80 7.09 -0.85
CA ALA A 201 -1.77 8.30 -0.03
C ALA A 201 -0.33 8.66 0.36
N ASN A 202 0.08 9.90 0.10
CA ASN A 202 1.38 10.41 0.52
C ASN A 202 1.47 10.55 2.06
N TRP A 203 2.64 10.22 2.62
CA TRP A 203 2.96 10.45 4.04
C TRP A 203 3.53 11.86 4.24
N ASP A 204 2.71 12.77 4.73
CA ASP A 204 3.08 14.16 5.02
C ASP A 204 2.28 14.68 6.23
N PRO A 205 2.75 14.44 7.46
CA PRO A 205 1.97 14.73 8.65
C PRO A 205 1.85 16.23 8.96
N ILE A 206 2.66 17.07 8.31
CA ILE A 206 2.70 18.52 8.54
C ILE A 206 1.75 19.21 7.58
N ASP A 207 1.93 19.01 6.27
CA ASP A 207 1.18 19.75 5.26
C ASP A 207 -0.12 19.03 4.84
N ARG A 208 -0.19 17.69 5.02
CA ARG A 208 -1.35 16.86 4.64
C ARG A 208 -1.74 15.86 5.74
N PRO A 209 -2.18 16.33 6.92
CA PRO A 209 -2.46 15.48 8.07
C PRO A 209 -3.57 14.45 7.83
N ILE A 210 -4.56 14.80 7.00
CA ILE A 210 -5.65 13.88 6.62
C ILE A 210 -5.10 12.72 5.78
N ASP A 211 -4.24 13.01 4.80
CA ASP A 211 -3.65 11.98 3.94
C ASP A 211 -2.70 11.08 4.74
N SER A 212 -2.00 11.63 5.72
CA SER A 212 -1.21 10.84 6.66
C SER A 212 -2.07 9.90 7.52
N MET A 213 -3.24 10.34 7.97
CA MET A 213 -4.19 9.47 8.67
C MET A 213 -4.71 8.36 7.74
N LEU A 214 -5.04 8.69 6.49
CA LEU A 214 -5.43 7.69 5.48
C LEU A 214 -4.28 6.71 5.20
N HIS A 215 -3.03 7.18 5.16
CA HIS A 215 -1.85 6.34 5.02
C HIS A 215 -1.70 5.35 6.18
N VAL A 216 -1.94 5.77 7.43
CA VAL A 216 -1.97 4.84 8.59
C VAL A 216 -3.08 3.81 8.44
N LEU A 217 -4.28 4.23 8.01
CA LEU A 217 -5.39 3.30 7.78
C LEU A 217 -5.06 2.29 6.68
N ASN A 218 -4.39 2.74 5.60
CA ASN A 218 -3.91 1.88 4.53
C ASN A 218 -2.90 0.84 5.05
N TYR A 219 -1.96 1.26 5.92
CA TYR A 219 -1.03 0.34 6.55
C TYR A 219 -1.72 -0.69 7.44
N VAL A 220 -2.73 -0.29 8.21
CA VAL A 220 -3.54 -1.21 9.03
C VAL A 220 -4.30 -2.19 8.13
N GLU A 221 -4.89 -1.73 7.04
CA GLU A 221 -5.56 -2.59 6.06
C GLU A 221 -4.58 -3.60 5.44
N TYR A 222 -3.38 -3.16 5.05
CA TYR A 222 -2.32 -4.06 4.57
C TYR A 222 -1.97 -5.13 5.62
N LYS A 223 -1.84 -4.78 6.90
CA LYS A 223 -1.53 -5.75 7.96
C LYS A 223 -2.65 -6.77 8.21
N ILE A 224 -3.91 -6.37 8.03
CA ILE A 224 -5.07 -7.25 8.26
C ILE A 224 -5.36 -8.11 7.03
N ARG A 225 -5.32 -7.51 5.82
CA ARG A 225 -5.79 -8.14 4.57
C ARG A 225 -4.66 -8.66 3.68
N GLY A 226 -3.43 -8.19 3.89
CA GLY A 226 -2.27 -8.57 3.07
C GLY A 226 -2.37 -8.07 1.62
N VAL A 227 -2.96 -6.89 1.40
CA VAL A 227 -3.09 -6.27 0.07
C VAL A 227 -2.43 -4.89 0.08
N GLN A 228 -1.83 -4.51 -1.05
CA GLN A 228 -1.36 -3.15 -1.27
C GLN A 228 -2.50 -2.23 -1.69
N ILE A 229 -2.35 -0.94 -1.37
CA ILE A 229 -3.32 0.10 -1.68
C ILE A 229 -2.62 1.14 -2.55
N GLY A 230 -3.04 1.20 -3.81
CA GLY A 230 -2.60 2.20 -4.77
C GLY A 230 -3.62 3.30 -4.98
N PRO A 231 -3.32 4.24 -5.88
CA PRO A 231 -4.17 5.39 -6.16
C PRO A 231 -5.53 4.98 -6.75
N LEU A 232 -5.60 3.87 -7.48
CA LEU A 232 -6.81 3.44 -8.19
C LEU A 232 -7.33 2.06 -7.74
N GLY A 233 -7.08 1.69 -6.48
CA GLY A 233 -7.66 0.50 -5.85
C GLY A 233 -6.65 -0.30 -5.03
N THR A 234 -6.88 -1.62 -4.91
CA THR A 234 -6.04 -2.51 -4.11
C THR A 234 -5.52 -3.69 -4.93
N SER A 235 -4.25 -4.06 -4.73
CA SER A 235 -3.64 -5.21 -5.40
C SER A 235 -3.18 -6.28 -4.40
N LYS A 236 -3.26 -7.55 -4.79
CA LYS A 236 -2.73 -8.69 -4.04
C LYS A 236 -1.20 -8.82 -4.13
N HIS A 237 -0.57 -8.02 -4.98
CA HIS A 237 0.87 -8.08 -5.23
C HIS A 237 1.62 -7.25 -4.20
N THR A 238 2.25 -7.93 -3.25
CA THR A 238 2.95 -7.36 -2.10
C THR A 238 4.46 -7.64 -2.17
N ASP A 239 5.22 -7.21 -1.17
CA ASP A 239 6.63 -7.60 -0.97
C ASP A 239 6.84 -9.13 -0.97
N ARG A 240 5.87 -9.89 -0.44
CA ARG A 240 5.95 -11.36 -0.35
C ARG A 240 5.52 -12.07 -1.63
N ASN A 241 4.74 -11.40 -2.47
CA ASN A 241 4.21 -11.92 -3.72
C ASN A 241 4.21 -10.81 -4.77
N PRO A 242 5.40 -10.37 -5.23
CA PRO A 242 5.52 -9.26 -6.16
C PRO A 242 4.85 -9.58 -7.51
N LEU A 243 4.51 -8.54 -8.25
CA LEU A 243 4.21 -8.64 -9.66
C LEU A 243 5.53 -8.65 -10.43
N LEU A 244 5.93 -9.82 -10.90
CA LEU A 244 7.15 -10.01 -11.66
C LEU A 244 6.90 -9.72 -13.14
N ILE A 245 7.73 -8.85 -13.72
CA ILE A 245 7.71 -8.51 -15.15
C ILE A 245 9.09 -8.82 -15.71
N PRO A 246 9.25 -9.88 -16.52
CA PRO A 246 10.52 -10.17 -17.18
C PRO A 246 10.91 -9.03 -18.13
N PHE A 247 12.13 -8.50 -18.01
CA PHE A 247 12.60 -7.40 -18.86
C PHE A 247 12.57 -7.77 -20.35
N GLU A 248 12.77 -9.05 -20.69
CA GLU A 248 12.67 -9.59 -22.04
C GLU A 248 11.30 -9.38 -22.71
N ASN A 249 10.24 -9.28 -21.89
CA ASN A 249 8.88 -9.04 -22.37
C ASN A 249 8.57 -7.56 -22.59
N THR A 250 9.50 -6.67 -22.25
CA THR A 250 9.34 -5.22 -22.44
C THR A 250 9.59 -4.85 -23.89
N HIS A 251 8.91 -3.80 -24.37
CA HIS A 251 9.20 -3.24 -25.69
C HIS A 251 10.64 -2.72 -25.78
N HIS A 252 11.22 -2.30 -24.64
CA HIS A 252 12.60 -1.81 -24.59
C HIS A 252 13.58 -2.90 -25.04
N TYR A 253 13.46 -4.09 -24.46
CA TYR A 253 14.28 -5.24 -24.83
C TYR A 253 14.12 -5.63 -26.30
N GLN A 254 12.88 -5.71 -26.80
CA GLN A 254 12.60 -6.04 -28.20
C GLN A 254 13.24 -5.05 -29.19
N ARG A 255 13.31 -3.76 -28.84
CA ARG A 255 13.99 -2.75 -29.66
C ARG A 255 15.50 -2.99 -29.70
N LEU A 256 16.12 -3.28 -28.54
CA LEU A 256 17.56 -3.54 -28.44
C LEU A 256 17.98 -4.78 -29.23
N THR A 257 17.19 -5.86 -29.18
CA THR A 257 17.50 -7.08 -29.94
C THR A 257 17.36 -6.86 -31.45
N ASN A 258 16.30 -6.17 -31.89
CA ASN A 258 16.07 -5.94 -33.32
C ASN A 258 17.11 -5.00 -33.96
N THR A 259 17.77 -4.15 -33.19
CA THR A 259 18.88 -3.32 -33.71
C THR A 259 20.19 -4.08 -33.82
N ALA A 260 20.41 -5.09 -32.97
CA ALA A 260 21.62 -5.92 -33.01
C ALA A 260 21.67 -6.84 -34.24
N ASP A 261 20.51 -7.28 -34.76
CA ASP A 261 20.42 -8.15 -35.94
C ASP A 261 20.66 -7.43 -37.29
N HIS A 262 20.81 -6.10 -37.26
CA HIS A 262 21.01 -5.27 -38.45
C HIS A 262 22.40 -4.60 -38.52
N VAL A 263 23.32 -4.99 -37.64
CA VAL A 263 24.73 -4.55 -37.62
C VAL A 263 25.64 -5.73 -37.93
#